data_AF-A0A972EYW5-F1
#
_entry.id   AF-A0A972EYW5-F1
#
_cell.length_a   1.000
_cell.length_b   1.000
_cell.length_c   1.000
_cell.angle_alpha   90.00
_cell.angle_beta   90.00
_cell.angle_gamma   90.00
#
_symmetry.space_group_name_H-M   'P 1'
#
loop_
_entity.id
_entity.type
_entity.pdbx_description
1 polymer ?
#
loop_
_entity_poly.entity_id
_entity_poly.type
_entity_poly.pdbx_seq_one_letter_code
_entity_poly.pdbx_strand_id
1 'polypeptide(L)'
;MTTFNPEELKYYALIFVVILLVIVLYRKAIKKVNTRQEGKLKAQPGYKGAAARAPLEKPALTEEQFARIWKNLSYLILMAGLGNLYMAYTAVRSATQTTGLWVWWIDAVFSTLAAAAAWMMWRKKEKLWVFIYFILLLVPIFLFMSIKGTPFKISALIHLFPLVLLYFALKPIWAGMKQ
;
A
#
# COMPACT_ATOMS: atom_id res chain seq x y z
N MET A 1 -5.27 -34.60 11.07
CA MET A 1 -4.69 -34.31 9.74
C MET A 1 -5.48 -33.16 9.13
N THR A 2 -4.86 -32.01 8.91
CA THR A 2 -5.48 -30.84 8.25
C THR A 2 -5.67 -31.17 6.78
N THR A 3 -6.89 -31.54 6.40
CA THR A 3 -7.29 -31.71 5.00
C THR A 3 -7.12 -30.39 4.26
N PHE A 4 -6.13 -30.34 3.38
CA PHE A 4 -5.84 -29.20 2.52
C PHE A 4 -7.05 -28.92 1.63
N ASN A 5 -7.67 -27.74 1.75
CA ASN A 5 -8.84 -27.37 0.95
C ASN A 5 -8.37 -26.68 -0.36
N PRO A 6 -8.56 -27.30 -1.54
CA PRO A 6 -8.14 -26.74 -2.81
C PRO A 6 -8.86 -25.43 -3.18
N GLU A 7 -9.99 -25.12 -2.56
CA GLU A 7 -10.63 -23.80 -2.75
C GLU A 7 -9.82 -22.67 -2.10
N GLU A 8 -9.20 -22.94 -0.96
CA GLU A 8 -8.34 -21.97 -0.27
C GLU A 8 -7.04 -21.72 -1.04
N LEU A 9 -6.53 -22.74 -1.75
CA LEU A 9 -5.37 -22.62 -2.64
C LEU A 9 -5.59 -21.56 -3.73
N LYS A 10 -6.82 -21.43 -4.27
CA LYS A 10 -7.14 -20.41 -5.28
C LYS A 10 -6.98 -19.00 -4.71
N TYR A 11 -7.41 -18.77 -3.48
CA TYR A 11 -7.24 -17.48 -2.81
C TYR A 11 -5.78 -17.21 -2.46
N TYR A 12 -5.05 -18.20 -1.95
CA TYR A 12 -3.61 -18.07 -1.70
C TYR A 12 -2.83 -17.81 -2.99
N ALA A 13 -3.17 -18.50 -4.08
CA ALA A 13 -2.60 -18.27 -5.40
C ALA A 13 -2.96 -16.89 -5.95
N LEU A 14 -4.19 -16.41 -5.76
CA LEU A 14 -4.59 -15.07 -6.17
C LEU A 14 -3.82 -13.99 -5.40
N ILE A 15 -3.72 -14.12 -4.06
CA ILE A 15 -2.91 -13.23 -3.21
C ILE A 15 -1.46 -13.24 -3.68
N PHE A 16 -0.90 -14.44 -3.87
CA PHE A 16 0.46 -14.60 -4.34
C PHE A 16 0.64 -13.97 -5.73
N VAL A 17 -0.29 -14.17 -6.66
CA VAL A 17 -0.27 -13.56 -7.99
C VAL A 17 -0.35 -12.05 -7.90
N VAL A 18 -1.21 -11.47 -7.05
CA VAL A 18 -1.33 -10.01 -6.88
C VAL A 18 -0.04 -9.44 -6.30
N ILE A 19 0.51 -10.03 -5.23
CA ILE A 19 1.79 -9.63 -4.64
C ILE A 19 2.92 -9.76 -5.67
N LEU A 20 2.95 -10.86 -6.42
CA LEU A 20 3.96 -11.13 -7.43
C LEU A 20 3.81 -10.18 -8.63
N LEU A 21 2.60 -9.80 -9.03
CA LEU A 21 2.34 -8.79 -10.05
C LEU A 21 2.85 -7.43 -9.60
N VAL A 22 2.60 -7.05 -8.35
CA VAL A 22 3.13 -5.82 -7.75
C VAL A 22 4.67 -5.85 -7.77
N ILE A 23 5.30 -6.96 -7.37
CA ILE A 23 6.76 -7.12 -7.37
C ILE A 23 7.33 -7.11 -8.80
N VAL A 24 6.69 -7.77 -9.77
CA VAL A 24 7.15 -7.87 -11.16
C VAL A 24 6.99 -6.54 -11.88
N LEU A 25 5.85 -5.87 -11.73
CA LEU A 25 5.64 -4.52 -12.27
C LEU A 25 6.59 -3.53 -11.61
N TYR A 26 6.85 -3.66 -10.31
CA TYR A 26 7.86 -2.88 -9.61
C TYR A 26 9.27 -3.10 -10.17
N ARG A 27 9.70 -4.36 -10.32
CA ARG A 27 11.01 -4.70 -10.91
C ARG A 27 11.13 -4.23 -12.34
N LYS A 28 10.10 -4.41 -13.19
CA LYS A 28 10.08 -3.90 -14.57
C LYS A 28 10.15 -2.39 -14.62
N ALA A 29 9.43 -1.69 -13.74
CA ALA A 29 9.46 -0.23 -13.67
C ALA A 29 10.82 0.30 -13.21
N ILE A 30 11.44 -0.32 -12.19
CA ILE A 30 12.81 0.02 -11.76
C ILE A 30 13.79 -0.25 -12.88
N LYS A 31 13.73 -1.43 -13.51
CA LYS A 31 14.62 -1.78 -14.62
C LYS A 31 14.47 -0.76 -15.76
N LYS A 32 13.25 -0.37 -16.14
CA LYS A 32 12.99 0.63 -17.19
C LYS A 32 13.51 2.02 -16.84
N VAL A 33 13.40 2.43 -15.57
CA VAL A 33 13.94 3.72 -15.10
C VAL A 33 15.47 3.69 -15.07
N ASN A 34 16.07 2.62 -14.55
CA ASN A 34 17.52 2.44 -14.51
C ASN A 34 18.10 2.40 -15.93
N THR A 35 17.51 1.64 -16.86
CA THR A 35 17.98 1.57 -18.25
C THR A 35 17.84 2.92 -18.97
N ARG A 36 16.78 3.70 -18.70
CA ARG A 36 16.65 5.06 -19.24
C ARG A 36 17.65 6.04 -18.64
N GLN A 37 17.99 5.89 -17.36
CA GLN A 37 19.01 6.72 -16.70
C GLN A 37 20.42 6.35 -17.19
N GLU A 38 20.73 5.06 -17.31
CA GLU A 38 21.99 4.56 -17.89
C GLU A 38 22.17 5.01 -19.34
N GLY A 39 21.11 5.00 -20.16
CA GLY A 39 21.17 5.49 -21.54
C GLY A 39 21.47 6.99 -21.63
N LYS A 40 20.93 7.79 -20.71
CA LYS A 40 21.21 9.24 -20.64
C LYS A 40 22.61 9.54 -20.11
N LEU A 41 23.11 8.75 -19.16
CA LEU A 41 24.45 8.88 -18.59
C LEU A 41 25.55 8.48 -19.59
N LYS A 42 25.30 7.45 -20.40
CA LYS A 42 26.23 7.03 -21.49
C LYS A 42 26.26 8.01 -22.68
N ALA A 43 25.25 8.85 -22.83
CA ALA A 43 25.18 9.87 -23.88
C ALA A 43 25.84 11.21 -23.49
N GLN A 44 26.29 11.35 -22.23
CA GLN A 44 26.97 12.56 -21.76
C GLN A 44 28.49 12.48 -22.07
N PRO A 45 29.09 13.53 -22.67
CA PRO A 45 30.52 13.51 -22.98
C PRO A 45 31.33 13.57 -21.68
N GLY A 46 32.15 12.55 -21.41
CA GLY A 46 33.02 12.45 -20.23
C GLY A 46 32.77 11.27 -19.28
N TYR A 47 31.95 10.27 -19.65
CA TYR A 47 31.58 9.16 -18.77
C TYR A 47 32.77 8.24 -18.39
N LYS A 48 33.35 8.43 -17.19
CA LYS A 48 34.27 7.48 -16.54
C LYS A 48 33.43 6.43 -15.78
N GLY A 49 33.33 5.23 -16.34
CA GLY A 49 32.46 4.13 -15.89
C GLY A 49 32.62 3.66 -14.43
N ALA A 50 33.57 4.18 -13.66
CA ALA A 50 33.76 3.89 -12.23
C ALA A 50 33.10 4.93 -11.30
N ALA A 51 32.90 6.19 -11.72
CA ALA A 51 32.27 7.23 -10.90
C ALA A 51 30.73 7.18 -10.92
N ALA A 52 30.15 6.45 -11.88
CA ALA A 52 28.70 6.31 -12.05
C ALA A 52 28.06 5.19 -11.21
N ARG A 53 28.85 4.53 -10.35
CA ARG A 53 28.36 3.58 -9.34
C ARG A 53 28.14 4.21 -7.97
N ALA A 54 28.37 5.52 -7.82
CA ALA A 54 27.78 6.23 -6.68
C ALA A 54 26.26 6.08 -6.80
N PRO A 55 25.54 5.65 -5.75
CA PRO A 55 24.10 5.63 -5.80
C PRO A 55 23.68 7.05 -6.18
N LEU A 56 23.01 7.18 -7.32
CA LEU A 56 22.31 8.42 -7.68
C LEU A 56 21.32 8.65 -6.55
N GLU A 57 21.74 9.36 -5.50
CA GLU A 57 20.86 10.03 -4.57
C GLU A 57 19.97 10.87 -5.47
N LYS A 58 18.74 10.41 -5.67
CA LYS A 58 17.74 11.20 -6.39
C LYS A 58 17.76 12.57 -5.73
N PRO A 59 17.96 13.66 -6.51
CA PRO A 59 17.88 15.01 -5.96
C PRO A 59 16.60 15.10 -5.14
N ALA A 60 16.71 15.59 -3.90
CA ALA A 60 15.54 15.85 -3.08
C ALA A 60 14.57 16.68 -3.91
N LEU A 61 13.30 16.26 -3.97
CA LEU A 61 12.27 16.97 -4.72
C LEU A 61 12.24 18.42 -4.24
N THR A 62 12.24 19.38 -5.17
CA THR A 62 12.00 20.78 -4.78
C THR A 62 10.59 20.92 -4.21
N GLU A 63 10.37 21.91 -3.35
CA GLU A 63 9.06 22.10 -2.72
C GLU A 63 7.92 22.25 -3.74
N GLU A 64 8.17 22.93 -4.86
CA GLU A 64 7.21 23.08 -5.96
C GLU A 64 6.90 21.76 -6.65
N GLN A 65 7.92 20.94 -6.92
CA GLN A 65 7.75 19.62 -7.50
C GLN A 65 6.96 18.70 -6.55
N PHE A 66 7.26 18.74 -5.25
CA PHE A 66 6.53 18.01 -4.24
C PHE A 66 5.06 18.47 -4.18
N ALA A 67 4.79 19.77 -4.12
CA ALA A 67 3.44 20.31 -4.05
C ALA A 67 2.59 19.90 -5.26
N ARG A 68 3.18 19.90 -6.46
CA ARG A 68 2.50 19.48 -7.70
C ARG A 68 2.16 18.00 -7.70
N ILE A 69 3.12 17.14 -7.33
CA ILE A 69 2.92 15.70 -7.25
C ILE A 69 1.93 15.36 -6.14
N TRP A 70 2.06 16.02 -4.98
CA TRP A 70 1.17 15.88 -3.85
C TRP A 70 -0.28 16.20 -4.22
N LYS A 71 -0.53 17.30 -4.95
CA LYS A 71 -1.87 17.65 -5.42
C LYS A 71 -2.48 16.52 -6.26
N ASN A 72 -1.71 15.97 -7.21
CA ASN A 72 -2.18 14.91 -8.11
C ASN A 72 -2.43 13.58 -7.40
N LEU A 73 -1.62 13.24 -6.40
CA LEU A 73 -1.70 11.94 -5.70
C LEU A 73 -2.52 11.99 -4.41
N SER A 74 -2.83 13.18 -3.92
CA SER A 74 -3.66 13.39 -2.73
C SER A 74 -5.00 12.67 -2.83
N TYR A 75 -5.58 12.62 -4.03
CA TYR A 75 -6.80 11.88 -4.30
C TYR A 75 -6.65 10.38 -3.99
N LEU A 76 -5.52 9.76 -4.32
CA LEU A 76 -5.29 8.34 -4.04
C LEU A 76 -5.17 8.06 -2.53
N ILE A 77 -4.55 8.96 -1.77
CA ILE A 77 -4.46 8.85 -0.30
C ILE A 77 -5.86 8.96 0.31
N LEU A 78 -6.66 9.92 -0.14
CA LEU A 78 -8.04 10.10 0.32
C LEU A 78 -8.94 8.94 -0.10
N MET A 79 -8.77 8.39 -1.31
CA MET A 79 -9.48 7.20 -1.78
C MET A 79 -9.12 5.96 -0.96
N ALA A 80 -7.86 5.81 -0.55
CA ALA A 80 -7.47 4.76 0.38
C ALA A 80 -8.15 4.94 1.77
N GLY A 81 -8.30 6.19 2.23
CA GLY A 81 -9.09 6.52 3.41
C GLY A 81 -10.58 6.20 3.27
N LEU A 82 -11.19 6.55 2.13
CA LEU A 82 -12.58 6.22 1.82
C LEU A 82 -12.82 4.71 1.73
N GLY A 83 -11.87 3.97 1.16
CA GLY A 83 -11.90 2.50 1.15
C GLY A 83 -11.95 1.93 2.56
N ASN A 84 -11.17 2.49 3.49
CA ASN A 84 -11.21 2.09 4.89
C ASN A 84 -12.52 2.48 5.60
N LEU A 85 -13.11 3.64 5.29
CA LEU A 85 -14.44 3.98 5.83
C LEU A 85 -15.53 3.03 5.33
N TYR A 86 -15.46 2.64 4.05
CA TYR A 86 -16.36 1.63 3.50
C TYR A 86 -16.19 0.29 4.22
N MET A 87 -14.95 -0.15 4.47
CA MET A 87 -14.70 -1.36 5.24
C MET A 87 -15.27 -1.26 6.65
N ALA A 88 -15.05 -0.13 7.34
CA ALA A 88 -15.63 0.10 8.66
C ALA A 88 -17.16 -0.01 8.65
N TYR A 89 -17.84 0.59 7.66
CA TYR A 89 -19.29 0.46 7.48
C TYR A 89 -19.71 -1.00 7.29
N THR A 90 -19.04 -1.73 6.39
CA THR A 90 -19.38 -3.15 6.12
C THR A 90 -19.10 -4.04 7.33
N ALA A 91 -18.07 -3.74 8.11
CA ALA A 91 -17.71 -4.45 9.33
C ALA A 91 -18.77 -4.21 10.42
N VAL A 92 -19.19 -2.96 10.66
CA VAL A 92 -20.29 -2.65 11.58
C VAL A 92 -21.58 -3.37 11.16
N ARG A 93 -21.93 -3.33 9.87
CA ARG A 93 -23.10 -4.04 9.35
C ARG A 93 -23.02 -5.56 9.59
N SER A 94 -21.83 -6.14 9.53
CA SER A 94 -21.62 -7.57 9.79
C SER A 94 -21.62 -7.89 11.28
N ALA A 95 -21.12 -6.97 12.12
CA ALA A 95 -21.08 -7.11 13.57
C ALA A 95 -22.47 -7.05 14.22
N THR A 96 -23.40 -6.31 13.63
CA THR A 96 -24.78 -6.13 14.17
C THR A 96 -25.78 -7.18 13.69
N GLN A 97 -25.35 -8.14 12.86
CA GLN A 97 -26.18 -9.30 12.50
C GLN A 97 -26.32 -10.25 13.70
N THR A 98 -27.39 -11.05 13.71
CA THR A 98 -27.66 -12.04 14.78
C THR A 98 -26.56 -13.10 14.92
N THR A 99 -25.80 -13.36 13.86
CA THR A 99 -24.62 -14.25 13.85
C THR A 99 -23.30 -13.46 13.79
N GLY A 100 -23.33 -12.18 14.12
CA GLY A 100 -22.19 -11.27 14.08
C GLY A 100 -21.08 -11.71 15.02
N LEU A 101 -19.87 -11.83 14.48
CA LEU A 101 -18.67 -12.21 15.24
C LEU A 101 -17.92 -10.97 15.75
N TRP A 102 -17.29 -11.11 16.92
CA TRP A 102 -16.51 -10.05 17.57
C TRP A 102 -15.37 -9.47 16.69
N VAL A 103 -14.81 -10.29 15.80
CA VAL A 103 -13.76 -9.91 14.84
C VAL A 103 -14.17 -8.73 13.96
N TRP A 104 -15.46 -8.60 13.64
CA TRP A 104 -15.98 -7.48 12.86
C TRP A 104 -15.92 -6.15 13.62
N TRP A 105 -16.01 -6.17 14.96
CA TRP A 105 -15.78 -4.96 15.76
C TRP A 105 -14.33 -4.51 15.72
N ILE A 106 -13.38 -5.45 15.67
CA ILE A 106 -11.97 -5.10 15.48
C ILE A 106 -11.77 -4.46 14.12
N ASP A 107 -12.28 -5.08 13.06
CA ASP A 107 -12.16 -4.52 11.71
C ASP A 107 -12.76 -3.10 11.64
N ALA A 108 -13.96 -2.90 12.21
CA ALA A 108 -14.59 -1.58 12.26
C ALA A 108 -13.69 -0.51 12.92
N VAL A 109 -13.08 -0.82 14.06
CA VAL A 109 -12.21 0.11 14.78
C VAL A 109 -10.94 0.39 13.98
N PHE A 110 -10.24 -0.64 13.51
CA PHE A 110 -8.98 -0.48 12.79
C PHE A 110 -9.16 0.20 11.44
N SER A 111 -10.23 -0.13 10.71
CA SER A 111 -10.59 0.53 9.46
C SER A 111 -10.94 2.01 9.68
N THR A 112 -11.64 2.36 10.76
CA THR A 112 -11.91 3.78 11.11
C THR A 112 -10.63 4.53 11.45
N LEU A 113 -9.76 3.95 12.28
CA LEU A 113 -8.48 4.54 12.63
C LEU A 113 -7.57 4.70 11.41
N ALA A 114 -7.59 3.73 10.50
CA ALA A 114 -6.81 3.79 9.27
C ALA A 114 -7.32 4.90 8.35
N ALA A 115 -8.64 5.12 8.25
CA ALA A 115 -9.18 6.27 7.55
C ALA A 115 -8.71 7.61 8.16
N ALA A 116 -8.70 7.71 9.49
CA ALA A 116 -8.17 8.88 10.19
C ALA A 116 -6.67 9.07 9.93
N ALA A 117 -5.88 7.99 9.91
CA ALA A 117 -4.46 8.04 9.58
C ALA A 117 -4.21 8.49 8.13
N ALA A 118 -5.03 8.05 7.16
CA ALA A 118 -4.95 8.54 5.78
C ALA A 118 -5.27 10.04 5.68
N TRP A 119 -6.28 10.51 6.42
CA TRP A 119 -6.58 11.94 6.52
C TRP A 119 -5.43 12.73 7.13
N MET A 120 -4.83 12.24 8.21
CA MET A 120 -3.69 12.87 8.87
C MET A 120 -2.46 12.88 7.97
N MET A 121 -2.19 11.80 7.25
CA MET A 121 -1.16 11.75 6.21
C MET A 121 -1.42 12.81 5.15
N TRP A 122 -2.67 12.96 4.71
CA TRP A 122 -3.02 13.97 3.72
C TRP A 122 -2.79 15.40 4.25
N ARG A 123 -3.11 15.65 5.52
CA ARG A 123 -3.00 16.98 6.13
C ARG A 123 -1.56 17.35 6.50
N LYS A 124 -0.82 16.43 7.11
CA LYS A 124 0.50 16.67 7.73
C LYS A 124 1.67 16.34 6.81
N LYS A 125 1.49 15.40 5.88
CA LYS A 125 2.50 14.96 4.90
C LYS A 125 3.77 14.37 5.56
N GLU A 126 3.60 13.74 6.72
CA GLU A 126 4.67 13.10 7.50
C GLU A 126 4.69 11.58 7.28
N LYS A 127 5.88 10.98 7.34
CA LYS A 127 6.07 9.53 7.20
C LYS A 127 5.50 8.77 8.38
N LEU A 128 5.47 9.36 9.58
CA LEU A 128 4.85 8.76 10.76
C LEU A 128 3.43 8.24 10.47
N TRP A 129 2.57 9.04 9.84
CA TRP A 129 1.19 8.65 9.53
C TRP A 129 1.10 7.54 8.49
N VAL A 130 2.11 7.39 7.63
CA VAL A 130 2.22 6.23 6.72
C VAL A 130 2.45 4.95 7.50
N PHE A 131 3.39 4.96 8.45
CA PHE A 131 3.67 3.79 9.27
C PHE A 131 2.49 3.42 10.15
N ILE A 132 1.84 4.41 10.79
CA ILE A 132 0.62 4.21 11.56
C ILE A 132 -0.46 3.58 10.69
N TYR A 133 -0.72 4.14 9.51
CA TYR A 133 -1.70 3.59 8.56
C TYR A 133 -1.40 2.14 8.18
N PHE A 134 -0.13 1.82 7.92
CA PHE A 134 0.30 0.48 7.55
C PHE A 134 0.08 -0.53 8.69
N ILE A 135 0.46 -0.18 9.92
CA ILE A 135 0.24 -1.03 11.10
C ILE A 135 -1.26 -1.27 11.31
N LEU A 136 -2.08 -0.22 11.16
CA LEU A 136 -3.53 -0.32 11.31
C LEU A 136 -4.18 -1.25 10.27
N LEU A 137 -3.65 -1.33 9.05
CA LEU A 137 -4.13 -2.29 8.06
C LEU A 137 -3.62 -3.71 8.29
N LEU A 138 -2.41 -3.88 8.84
CA LEU A 138 -1.85 -5.21 9.09
C LEU A 138 -2.66 -6.00 10.11
N VAL A 139 -3.15 -5.36 11.16
CA VAL A 139 -3.91 -6.05 12.23
C VAL A 139 -5.14 -6.80 11.69
N PRO A 140 -6.10 -6.16 10.99
CA PRO A 140 -7.24 -6.88 10.42
C PRO A 140 -6.83 -7.90 9.36
N ILE A 141 -5.79 -7.63 8.53
CA ILE A 141 -5.28 -8.61 7.57
C ILE A 141 -4.82 -9.88 8.28
N PHE A 142 -3.97 -9.77 9.30
CA PHE A 142 -3.47 -10.94 10.04
C PHE A 142 -4.59 -11.64 10.81
N LEU A 143 -5.48 -10.87 11.44
CA LEU A 143 -6.63 -11.42 12.16
C LEU A 143 -7.49 -12.27 11.23
N PHE A 144 -7.92 -11.73 10.09
CA PHE A 144 -8.75 -12.45 9.14
C PHE A 144 -8.05 -13.64 8.49
N MET A 145 -6.74 -13.54 8.22
CA MET A 145 -5.95 -14.65 7.71
C MET A 145 -5.77 -15.78 8.74
N SER A 146 -5.84 -15.47 10.03
CA SER A 146 -5.72 -16.46 11.12
C SER A 146 -6.99 -17.29 11.34
N ILE A 147 -8.15 -16.80 10.87
CA ILE A 147 -9.45 -17.44 11.07
C ILE A 147 -9.77 -18.36 9.89
N LYS A 148 -10.23 -19.58 10.18
CA LYS A 148 -10.68 -20.54 9.16
C LYS A 148 -12.01 -20.08 8.56
N GLY A 149 -12.12 -20.11 7.23
CA GLY A 149 -13.32 -19.75 6.50
C GLY A 149 -13.03 -18.83 5.32
N THR A 150 -13.62 -19.14 4.16
CA THR A 150 -13.48 -18.37 2.92
C THR A 150 -13.93 -16.90 3.02
N PRO A 151 -14.99 -16.53 3.77
CA PRO A 151 -15.40 -15.13 3.90
C PRO A 151 -14.32 -14.23 4.53
N PHE A 152 -13.59 -14.72 5.54
CA PHE A 152 -12.56 -13.93 6.20
C PHE A 152 -11.34 -13.71 5.30
N LYS A 153 -10.97 -14.70 4.49
CA LYS A 153 -9.87 -14.55 3.51
C LYS A 153 -10.21 -13.52 2.44
N ILE A 154 -11.47 -13.44 2.03
CA ILE A 154 -11.95 -12.38 1.13
C ILE A 154 -11.87 -11.02 1.82
N SER A 155 -12.27 -10.91 3.10
CA SER A 155 -12.11 -9.65 3.85
C SER A 155 -10.65 -9.21 3.97
N ALA A 156 -9.71 -10.14 4.22
CA ALA A 156 -8.28 -9.86 4.21
C ALA A 156 -7.78 -9.34 2.84
N LEU A 157 -8.30 -9.91 1.75
CA LEU A 157 -7.99 -9.47 0.39
C LEU A 157 -8.45 -8.03 0.12
N ILE A 158 -9.62 -7.64 0.61
CA ILE A 158 -10.15 -6.27 0.44
C ILE A 158 -9.23 -5.25 1.12
N HIS A 159 -8.66 -5.61 2.28
CA HIS A 159 -7.70 -4.75 3.00
C HIS A 159 -6.37 -4.53 2.26
N LEU A 160 -6.01 -5.39 1.31
CA LEU A 160 -4.82 -5.17 0.48
C LEU A 160 -5.02 -4.04 -0.54
N PHE A 161 -6.26 -3.75 -0.94
CA PHE A 161 -6.52 -2.75 -1.98
C PHE A 161 -6.13 -1.32 -1.56
N PRO A 162 -6.54 -0.80 -0.38
CA PRO A 162 -6.07 0.49 0.12
C PRO A 162 -4.54 0.53 0.29
N LEU A 163 -3.94 -0.57 0.73
CA LEU A 163 -2.49 -0.71 0.91
C LEU A 163 -1.73 -0.55 -0.42
N VAL A 164 -2.24 -1.18 -1.49
CA VAL A 164 -1.67 -1.07 -2.84
C VAL A 164 -1.83 0.33 -3.42
N LEU A 165 -3.01 0.94 -3.26
CA LEU A 165 -3.24 2.33 -3.68
C LEU A 165 -2.27 3.29 -2.97
N LEU A 166 -2.08 3.11 -1.67
CA LEU A 166 -1.15 3.89 -0.88
C LEU A 166 0.28 3.71 -1.36
N TYR A 167 0.71 2.48 -1.66
CA TYR A 167 2.03 2.22 -2.20
C TYR A 167 2.32 3.01 -3.49
N PHE A 168 1.36 3.04 -4.42
CA PHE A 168 1.49 3.82 -5.65
C PHE A 168 1.49 5.34 -5.39
N ALA A 169 0.69 5.81 -4.44
CA ALA A 169 0.66 7.22 -4.05
C ALA A 169 1.95 7.68 -3.37
N LEU A 170 2.53 6.85 -2.51
CA LEU A 170 3.69 7.18 -1.68
C LEU A 170 5.01 7.12 -2.42
N LYS A 171 5.20 6.15 -3.31
CA LYS A 171 6.46 5.93 -4.03
C LYS A 171 7.05 7.22 -4.66
N PRO A 172 6.28 8.06 -5.38
CA PRO A 172 6.82 9.27 -5.99
C PRO A 172 7.05 10.43 -5.00
N ILE A 173 6.44 10.42 -3.81
CA ILE A 173 6.50 11.52 -2.84
C ILE A 173 7.33 11.21 -1.60
N TRP A 174 7.70 9.94 -1.38
CA TRP A 174 8.37 9.44 -0.17
C TRP A 174 9.60 10.26 0.24
N ALA A 175 10.44 10.62 -0.73
CA ALA A 175 11.65 11.40 -0.48
C ALA A 175 11.37 12.84 -0.05
N GLY A 176 10.22 13.41 -0.45
CA GLY A 176 9.81 14.77 -0.10
C GLY A 176 8.87 14.86 1.11
N MET A 177 8.45 13.72 1.70
CA MET A 177 7.64 13.72 2.92
C MET A 177 8.46 14.11 4.13
N LYS A 178 7.84 14.84 5.05
CA LYS A 178 8.42 15.15 6.36
C LYS A 178 8.69 13.86 7.12
N GLN A 179 9.78 13.83 7.89
CA GLN A 179 10.05 12.68 8.75
C GLN A 179 8.92 12.48 9.75
#